data_AF-K2PTF3-F1
#
_entry.id   AF-K2PTF3-F1
#
_cell.length_a   1.000
_cell.length_b   1.000
_cell.length_c   1.000
_cell.angle_alpha   90.00
_cell.angle_beta   90.00
_cell.angle_gamma   90.00
#
_symmetry.space_group_name_H-M   'P 1'
#
loop_
_entity.id
_entity.type
_entity.pdbx_description
1 polymer ?
#
loop_
_entity_poly.entity_id
_entity_poly.type
_entity_poly.pdbx_seq_one_letter_code
_entity_poly.pdbx_strand_id
1 'polypeptide(L)'
;MSEIVKDNLKDHLAPYKDEEIQKIREEKIQLVTVPEFQSVHRLLLEEQGKLEKTVAALSNAYDEIKYLNGSDSILEEIEQVLKEIKKN
;
A
#
# COMPACT_ATOMS: atom_id res chain seq x y z
N MET A 1 21.18 32.14 25.85
CA MET A 1 22.09 32.09 24.69
C MET A 1 21.47 31.11 23.72
N SER A 2 20.99 31.57 22.56
CA SER A 2 20.53 30.67 21.50
C SER A 2 21.75 29.96 20.94
N GLU A 3 21.80 28.65 21.09
CA GLU A 3 22.82 27.79 20.51
C GLU A 3 22.81 28.04 19.00
N ILE A 4 23.85 28.70 18.49
CA ILE A 4 24.02 28.90 17.05
C ILE A 4 24.36 27.51 16.51
N VAL A 5 23.34 26.79 16.04
CA VAL A 5 23.53 25.59 15.22
C VAL A 5 24.39 26.03 14.05
N LYS A 6 25.67 25.66 14.06
CA LYS A 6 26.57 25.91 12.92
C LYS A 6 25.90 25.30 11.70
N ASP A 7 25.56 26.12 10.72
CA ASP A 7 25.01 25.71 9.43
C ASP A 7 26.08 24.94 8.64
N ASN A 8 26.26 23.68 9.04
CA ASN A 8 27.14 22.68 8.43
C ASN A 8 26.51 22.05 7.17
N LEU A 9 25.30 22.50 6.79
CA LEU A 9 24.65 22.06 5.56
C LEU A 9 25.54 22.37 4.34
N LYS A 10 26.26 23.49 4.36
CA LYS A 10 27.23 23.83 3.30
C LYS A 10 28.34 22.81 3.14
N ASP A 11 28.83 22.23 4.24
CA ASP A 11 29.91 21.23 4.22
C ASP A 11 29.41 19.89 3.63
N HIS A 12 28.16 19.53 3.92
CA HIS A 12 27.51 18.34 3.36
C HIS A 12 27.04 18.51 1.92
N LEU A 13 26.83 19.77 1.49
CA LEU A 13 26.44 20.13 0.14
C LEU A 13 27.62 20.44 -0.79
N ALA A 14 28.86 20.44 -0.28
CA ALA A 14 30.07 20.70 -1.06
C ALA A 14 30.21 19.90 -2.38
N PRO A 15 29.69 18.65 -2.50
CA PRO A 15 29.69 17.92 -3.76
C PRO A 15 28.70 18.42 -4.82
N TYR A 16 27.71 19.25 -4.42
CA TYR A 16 26.64 19.75 -5.29
C TYR A 16 26.98 21.15 -5.82
N LYS A 17 26.54 21.44 -7.03
CA LYS A 17 26.63 22.80 -7.60
C LYS A 17 25.63 23.74 -6.90
N ASP A 18 25.90 25.04 -6.93
CA ASP A 18 25.02 26.06 -6.34
C ASP A 18 23.57 25.98 -6.86
N GLU A 19 23.40 25.66 -8.15
CA GLU A 19 22.10 25.45 -8.80
C GLU A 19 21.34 24.26 -8.19
N GLU A 20 22.03 23.17 -7.89
CA GLU A 20 21.46 21.97 -7.29
C GLU A 20 21.11 22.19 -5.82
N ILE A 21 21.94 22.95 -5.10
CA ILE A 21 21.69 23.37 -3.72
C ILE A 21 20.43 24.24 -3.64
N GLN A 22 20.28 25.18 -4.56
CA GLN A 22 19.10 26.04 -4.63
C GLN A 22 17.84 25.21 -4.88
N LYS A 23 17.91 24.24 -5.80
CA LYS A 23 16.82 23.31 -6.06
C LYS A 23 16.46 22.46 -4.83
N ILE A 24 17.46 21.94 -4.11
CA ILE A 24 17.25 21.19 -2.84
C ILE A 24 16.46 22.04 -1.83
N ARG A 25 16.76 23.33 -1.72
CA ARG A 25 16.06 24.27 -0.83
C ARG A 25 14.64 24.57 -1.29
N GLU A 26 14.46 24.86 -2.57
CA GLU A 26 13.16 25.22 -3.16
C GLU A 26 12.17 24.05 -3.12
N GLU A 27 12.65 22.86 -3.48
CA GLU A 27 11.84 21.63 -3.51
C GLU A 27 11.76 20.93 -2.15
N LYS A 28 12.39 21.51 -1.11
CA LYS A 28 12.47 20.94 0.25
C LYS A 28 12.94 19.48 0.25
N ILE A 29 13.90 19.18 -0.62
CA ILE A 29 14.46 17.83 -0.75
C ILE A 29 15.26 17.52 0.51
N GLN A 30 14.89 16.44 1.19
CA GLN A 30 15.66 15.93 2.32
C GLN A 30 16.77 15.02 1.78
N LEU A 31 18.03 15.42 1.99
CA LEU A 31 19.16 14.55 1.71
C LEU A 31 19.24 13.47 2.77
N VAL A 32 19.27 12.22 2.32
CA VAL A 32 19.44 11.04 3.16
C VAL A 32 20.70 10.31 2.76
N THR A 33 21.32 9.64 3.72
CA THR A 33 22.43 8.73 3.45
C THR A 33 21.93 7.47 2.74
N VAL A 34 22.83 6.78 2.04
CA VAL A 34 22.50 5.51 1.37
C VAL A 34 21.91 4.47 2.36
N PRO A 35 22.44 4.28 3.58
CA PRO A 35 21.85 3.36 4.56
C PRO A 35 20.42 3.75 4.99
N GLU A 36 20.15 5.04 5.17
CA GLU A 36 18.82 5.54 5.53
C GLU A 36 17.82 5.26 4.40
N PHE A 37 18.20 5.54 3.15
CA PHE A 37 17.38 5.22 1.98
C PHE A 37 17.10 3.72 1.90
N GLN A 38 18.12 2.87 2.05
CA GLN A 38 17.96 1.41 2.00
C GLN A 38 17.05 0.89 3.11
N SER A 39 17.10 1.48 4.30
CA SER A 39 16.23 1.13 5.42
C SER A 39 14.76 1.44 5.09
N VAL A 40 14.48 2.67 4.68
CA VAL A 40 13.11 3.10 4.32
C VAL A 40 12.58 2.31 3.12
N HIS A 41 13.40 2.10 2.10
CA HIS A 41 13.01 1.36 0.91
C HIS A 41 12.70 -0.12 1.23
N ARG A 42 13.44 -0.74 2.15
CA ARG A 42 13.15 -2.10 2.61
C ARG A 42 11.79 -2.18 3.31
N LEU A 43 11.51 -1.25 4.21
CA LEU A 43 10.20 -1.17 4.88
C LEU A 43 9.06 -1.00 3.87
N LEU A 44 9.25 -0.13 2.87
CA LEU A 44 8.29 0.04 1.79
C LEU A 44 8.00 -1.28 1.05
N LEU A 45 9.04 -2.02 0.68
CA LEU A 45 8.90 -3.31 -0.01
C LEU A 45 8.19 -4.35 0.86
N GLU A 46 8.50 -4.39 2.16
CA GLU A 46 7.84 -5.30 3.11
C GLU A 46 6.34 -4.99 3.24
N GLU A 47 5.96 -3.72 3.38
CA GLU A 47 4.57 -3.30 3.46
C GLU A 47 3.82 -3.52 2.13
N GLN A 48 4.46 -3.27 0.99
CA GLN A 48 3.89 -3.61 -0.31
C GLN A 48 3.60 -5.11 -0.43
N GLY A 49 4.55 -5.97 -0.04
CA GLY A 49 4.34 -7.41 -0.05
C GLY A 49 3.22 -7.88 0.90
N LYS A 50 3.02 -7.22 2.04
CA LYS A 50 1.88 -7.50 2.94
C LYS A 50 0.55 -7.08 2.30
N LEU A 51 0.52 -5.91 1.67
CA LEU A 51 -0.66 -5.40 0.98
C LEU A 51 -1.07 -6.33 -0.16
N GLU A 52 -0.14 -6.75 -1.02
CA GLU A 52 -0.42 -7.67 -2.12
C GLU A 52 -1.03 -8.99 -1.64
N LYS A 53 -0.47 -9.59 -0.59
CA LYS A 53 -1.03 -10.82 0.02
C LYS A 53 -2.43 -10.60 0.56
N THR A 54 -2.68 -9.45 1.19
CA THR A 54 -3.99 -9.11 1.76
C THR A 54 -5.03 -8.92 0.67
N VAL A 55 -4.68 -8.23 -0.42
CA VAL A 55 -5.55 -8.04 -1.58
C VAL A 55 -5.88 -9.38 -2.25
N ALA A 56 -4.88 -10.26 -2.41
CA ALA A 56 -5.12 -11.59 -2.96
C ALA A 56 -6.07 -12.42 -2.07
N ALA A 57 -5.88 -12.39 -0.76
CA ALA A 57 -6.78 -13.08 0.18
C ALA A 57 -8.21 -12.52 0.12
N LEU A 58 -8.36 -11.19 0.04
CA LEU A 58 -9.67 -10.55 -0.08
C LEU A 58 -10.37 -10.91 -1.39
N SER A 59 -9.64 -10.96 -2.51
CA SER A 59 -10.18 -11.38 -3.80
C SER A 59 -10.70 -12.82 -3.73
N ASN A 60 -9.93 -13.73 -3.15
CA ASN A 60 -10.34 -15.12 -2.99
C ASN A 60 -11.60 -15.25 -2.11
N ALA A 61 -11.65 -14.53 -0.98
CA ALA A 61 -12.82 -14.52 -0.11
C ALA A 61 -14.06 -13.95 -0.82
N TYR A 62 -13.89 -12.91 -1.65
CA TYR A 62 -14.98 -12.36 -2.46
C TYR A 62 -15.53 -13.38 -3.47
N ASP A 63 -14.65 -14.09 -4.17
CA ASP A 63 -15.05 -15.11 -5.14
C ASP A 63 -15.80 -16.27 -4.47
N GLU A 64 -15.38 -16.68 -3.26
CA GLU A 64 -16.06 -17.70 -2.46
C GLU A 64 -17.46 -17.25 -2.03
N ILE A 65 -17.59 -16.02 -1.50
CA ILE A 65 -18.90 -15.45 -1.13
C ILE A 65 -19.83 -15.37 -2.34
N LYS A 66 -19.31 -14.94 -3.49
CA LYS A 66 -20.09 -14.86 -4.74
C LYS A 66 -20.59 -16.23 -5.18
N TYR A 67 -19.76 -17.26 -5.08
CA TYR A 67 -20.15 -18.63 -5.41
C TYR A 67 -21.24 -19.16 -4.47
N LEU A 68 -21.11 -18.93 -3.16
CA LEU A 68 -22.10 -19.34 -2.17
C LEU A 68 -23.46 -18.67 -2.38
N ASN A 69 -23.48 -17.35 -2.58
CA ASN A 69 -24.73 -16.62 -2.85
C ASN A 69 -25.44 -17.11 -4.12
N GLY A 70 -24.69 -17.47 -5.17
CA GLY A 70 -25.27 -18.06 -6.37
C GLY A 70 -25.87 -19.46 -6.11
N SER A 71 -25.26 -20.24 -5.22
CA SER A 71 -25.73 -21.57 -4.83
C SER A 71 -27.01 -21.51 -4.00
N ASP A 72 -27.11 -20.55 -3.07
CA ASP A 72 -28.30 -20.34 -2.25
C ASP A 72 -29.52 -19.95 -3.11
N SER A 73 -29.32 -19.08 -4.11
CA SER A 73 -30.37 -18.73 -5.09
C SER A 73 -30.91 -19.95 -5.83
N ILE A 74 -30.04 -20.88 -6.25
CA ILE A 74 -30.45 -22.10 -6.96
C ILE A 74 -31.21 -23.06 -6.02
N LEU A 75 -30.80 -23.15 -4.75
CA LEU A 75 -31.49 -23.99 -3.76
C LEU A 75 -32.91 -23.50 -3.49
N GLU A 76 -33.12 -22.18 -3.36
CA GLU A 76 -34.45 -21.59 -3.19
C GLU A 76 -35.39 -21.91 -4.36
N GLU A 77 -34.89 -21.82 -5.59
CA GLU A 77 -35.65 -22.17 -6.81
C GLU A 77 -36.04 -23.66 -6.82
N ILE A 78 -35.10 -24.56 -6.48
CA ILE A 78 -35.37 -26.00 -6.40
C ILE A 78 -36.41 -26.31 -5.32
N GLU A 79 -36.34 -25.67 -4.15
CA GLU A 79 -37.33 -25.85 -3.09
C GLU A 79 -38.74 -25.41 -3.53
N GLN A 80 -38.83 -24.32 -4.30
CA GLN A 80 -40.11 -23.84 -4.83
C GLN A 80 -40.70 -24.85 -5.82
N VAL A 81 -39.90 -25.35 -6.75
CA VAL A 81 -40.33 -26.41 -7.70
C VAL A 81 -40.78 -27.67 -6.96
N LEU A 82 -40.05 -28.11 -5.94
CA LEU A 82 -40.43 -29.28 -5.14
C LEU A 82 -41.74 -29.07 -4.36
N LYS A 83 -41.99 -27.85 -3.86
CA LYS A 83 -43.28 -27.50 -3.21
C LYS A 83 -44.44 -27.53 -4.20
N GLU A 84 -44.24 -27.11 -5.43
CA GLU A 84 -45.26 -27.16 -6.49
C GLU A 84 -45.57 -28.61 -6.91
N ILE A 85 -44.55 -29.45 -7.06
CA ILE A 85 -44.72 -30.88 -7.37
C ILE A 85 -45.52 -31.59 -6.27
N LYS A 86 -45.21 -31.33 -4.99
CA LYS A 86 -45.91 -31.95 -3.84
C LYS A 86 -47.37 -31.54 -3.68
N LYS A 87 -47.81 -30.46 -4.33
CA LYS A 87 -49.20 -29.97 -4.26
C LYS A 87 -50.11 -30.56 -5.34
N ASN A 88 -49.54 -31.14 -6.39
CA ASN A 88 -50.24 -31.87 -7.46
C ASN A 88 -50.27 -33.37 -7.16
#